data_AF-A0A4W6EUP3-F1
#
_entry.id   AF-A0A4W6EUP3-F1
#
_cell.length_a   1.000
_cell.length_b   1.000
_cell.length_c   1.000
_cell.angle_alpha   90.00
_cell.angle_beta   90.00
_cell.angle_gamma   90.00
#
_symmetry.space_group_name_H-M   'P 1'
#
loop_
_entity.id
_entity.type
_entity.pdbx_description
1 polymer ?
#
loop_
_entity_poly.entity_id
_entity_poly.type
_entity_poly.pdbx_seq_one_letter_code
_entity_poly.pdbx_strand_id
1 'polypeptide(L)'
;QLLLIVPSPGNTVGRTDPRERERERERERERERERDLHDAPPVHHGVRIQTDQRVSLTAQTPSSPQHPSPSSFSAADHRSRQPWYYGWGFNLPRGQALLDKWNQIPDNTDILVTHCPPLGFLDWVPKKMQRVGCMELLNTVQRRVQPKLHVFGHIHEGYGMMTDGTTTFVNASACTVNFLPMNPPIVFDLPNPRTT
;
A
#
# COMPACT_ATOMS: atom_id res chain seq x y z
N GLN A 1 -4.47 55.81 38.38
CA GLN A 1 -4.42 54.72 37.39
C GLN A 1 -2.97 54.26 37.31
N LEU A 2 -2.69 53.07 37.84
CA LEU A 2 -1.35 52.48 37.89
C LEU A 2 -1.25 51.44 36.76
N LEU A 3 -0.38 51.69 35.78
CA LEU A 3 -0.17 50.83 34.61
C LEU A 3 0.92 49.80 34.94
N LEU A 4 0.52 48.54 35.13
CA LEU A 4 1.42 47.40 35.33
C LEU A 4 1.92 46.91 33.97
N ILE A 5 3.24 46.96 33.79
CA ILE A 5 3.96 46.32 32.67
C ILE A 5 4.11 44.83 33.01
N VAL A 6 3.62 43.94 32.14
CA VAL A 6 3.84 42.48 32.23
C VAL A 6 4.66 42.03 31.00
N PRO A 7 5.75 41.26 31.18
CA PRO A 7 6.72 40.93 30.13
C PRO A 7 6.24 39.82 29.17
N SER A 8 6.79 39.81 27.96
CA SER A 8 6.51 38.83 26.89
C SER A 8 6.86 37.39 27.29
N PRO A 9 6.05 36.38 26.92
CA PRO A 9 6.41 34.99 27.13
C PRO A 9 7.38 34.50 26.04
N GLY A 10 8.52 33.98 26.50
CA GLY A 10 9.59 33.42 25.68
C GLY A 10 9.28 32.05 25.08
N ASN A 11 10.13 31.67 24.13
CA ASN A 11 10.22 30.37 23.47
C ASN A 11 10.22 29.22 24.49
N THR A 12 9.20 28.36 24.44
CA THR A 12 9.21 27.07 25.14
C THR A 12 9.65 25.98 24.16
N VAL A 13 10.86 25.45 24.37
CA VAL A 13 11.27 24.17 23.77
C VAL A 13 10.43 23.09 24.41
N GLY A 14 9.39 22.65 23.70
CA GLY A 14 8.50 21.58 24.14
C GLY A 14 9.29 20.28 24.38
N ARG A 15 9.17 19.71 25.58
CA ARG A 15 9.59 18.33 25.85
C ARG A 15 8.74 17.41 24.96
N THR A 16 9.30 16.93 23.85
CA THR A 16 8.66 15.89 23.03
C THR A 16 8.39 14.65 23.88
N ASP A 17 7.17 14.12 23.75
CA ASP A 17 6.65 12.96 24.47
C ASP A 17 7.65 11.79 24.35
N PRO A 18 8.02 11.09 25.45
CA PRO A 18 8.87 9.90 25.37
C PRO A 18 8.41 8.87 24.32
N ARG A 19 7.10 8.73 24.09
CA ARG A 19 6.54 7.87 23.04
C ARG A 19 6.79 8.41 21.64
N GLU A 20 6.85 9.73 21.48
CA GLU A 20 7.18 10.38 20.20
C GLU A 20 8.68 10.23 19.87
N ARG A 21 9.55 10.32 20.89
CA ARG A 21 10.99 10.08 20.75
C ARG A 21 11.31 8.63 20.39
N GLU A 22 10.61 7.67 20.97
CA GLU A 22 10.75 6.25 20.62
C GLU A 22 10.29 6.01 19.17
N ARG A 23 9.17 6.61 18.76
CA ARG A 23 8.70 6.57 17.36
C ARG A 23 9.71 7.18 16.40
N GLU A 24 10.40 8.26 16.77
CA GLU A 24 11.42 8.88 15.94
C GLU A 24 12.67 8.00 15.78
N ARG A 25 13.11 7.34 16.84
CA ARG A 25 14.21 6.36 16.80
C ARG A 25 13.87 5.12 15.96
N GLU A 26 12.63 4.66 16.01
CA GLU A 26 12.14 3.56 15.15
C GLU A 26 12.16 4.00 13.67
N ARG A 27 11.73 5.23 13.36
CA ARG A 27 11.79 5.81 12.00
C ARG A 27 13.21 5.87 11.44
N GLU A 28 14.17 6.26 12.26
CA GLU A 28 15.56 6.37 11.81
C GLU A 28 16.16 5.00 11.51
N ARG A 29 15.92 4.01 12.37
CA ARG A 29 16.38 2.62 12.19
C ARG A 29 15.79 1.96 10.97
N GLU A 30 14.55 2.27 10.62
CA GLU A 30 13.87 1.69 9.47
C GLU A 30 14.29 2.38 8.16
N ARG A 31 14.45 3.71 8.16
CA ARG A 31 15.03 4.45 7.03
C ARG A 31 16.45 4.00 6.69
N GLU A 32 17.23 3.66 7.72
CA GLU A 32 18.58 3.12 7.54
C GLU A 32 18.52 1.73 6.90
N ARG A 33 17.62 0.85 7.37
CA ARG A 33 17.41 -0.49 6.79
C ARG A 33 16.86 -0.45 5.36
N GLU A 34 16.00 0.51 5.02
CA GLU A 34 15.51 0.71 3.65
C GLU A 34 16.61 1.18 2.71
N ARG A 35 17.55 2.01 3.19
CA ARG A 35 18.74 2.38 2.42
C ARG A 35 19.64 1.16 2.16
N ASP A 36 19.87 0.34 3.17
CA ASP A 36 20.66 -0.89 3.01
C ASP A 36 20.03 -1.87 2.00
N LEU A 37 18.70 -1.88 1.89
CA LEU A 37 17.96 -2.67 0.90
C LEU A 37 18.07 -2.13 -0.53
N HIS A 38 18.19 -0.81 -0.70
CA HIS A 38 18.43 -0.19 -2.02
C HIS A 38 19.78 -0.63 -2.61
N ASP A 39 20.75 -0.94 -1.75
CA ASP A 39 22.10 -1.36 -2.16
C ASP A 39 22.27 -2.89 -2.28
N ALA A 40 21.23 -3.68 -1.99
CA ALA A 40 21.26 -5.13 -2.13
C ALA A 40 21.15 -5.60 -3.60
N PRO A 41 21.80 -6.71 -3.99
CA PRO A 41 21.73 -7.23 -5.36
C PRO A 41 20.29 -7.62 -5.74
N PRO A 42 19.87 -7.43 -7.00
CA PRO A 42 18.50 -7.66 -7.42
C PRO A 42 18.16 -9.15 -7.37
N VAL A 43 17.21 -9.50 -6.52
CA VAL A 43 16.55 -10.81 -6.47
C VAL A 43 15.08 -10.61 -6.89
N HIS A 44 14.58 -11.45 -7.81
CA HIS A 44 13.21 -11.31 -8.32
C HIS A 44 12.20 -11.63 -7.21
N HIS A 45 11.52 -10.61 -6.70
CA HIS A 45 10.52 -10.72 -5.63
C HIS A 45 9.20 -10.07 -6.08
N GLY A 46 8.05 -10.68 -5.76
CA GLY A 46 6.73 -10.13 -6.07
C GLY A 46 5.69 -11.18 -6.50
N VAL A 47 4.55 -10.70 -7.00
CA VAL A 47 3.53 -11.57 -7.61
C VAL A 47 3.88 -11.79 -9.07
N ARG A 48 3.93 -13.05 -9.51
CA ARG A 48 3.96 -13.37 -10.94
C ARG A 48 2.54 -13.69 -11.39
N ILE A 49 1.97 -12.82 -12.19
CA ILE A 49 0.69 -13.08 -12.86
C ILE A 49 1.01 -13.80 -14.16
N GLN A 50 0.61 -15.07 -14.26
CA GLN A 50 0.72 -15.83 -15.49
C GLN A 50 -0.63 -15.83 -16.19
N THR A 51 -0.58 -15.49 -17.48
CA THR A 51 -1.69 -15.58 -18.42
C THR A 51 -1.35 -16.67 -19.42
N ASP A 52 -2.36 -17.37 -19.95
CA ASP A 52 -2.15 -18.47 -20.91
C ASP A 52 -1.49 -18.02 -22.24
N GLN A 53 -1.28 -16.72 -22.44
CA GLN A 53 -0.44 -16.19 -23.51
C GLN A 53 0.70 -15.33 -22.94
N ARG A 54 1.89 -15.46 -23.54
CA ARG A 54 3.14 -14.79 -23.15
C ARG A 54 3.07 -13.29 -23.46
N VAL A 55 2.45 -12.48 -22.59
CA VAL A 55 2.40 -11.02 -22.76
C VAL A 55 3.63 -10.38 -22.10
N SER A 56 4.49 -9.78 -22.92
CA SER A 56 5.66 -9.01 -22.45
C SER A 56 5.21 -7.63 -21.99
N LEU A 57 5.23 -7.37 -20.69
CA LEU A 57 4.97 -6.04 -20.13
C LEU A 57 6.15 -5.11 -20.47
N THR A 58 6.02 -4.33 -21.54
CA THR A 58 6.95 -3.23 -21.83
C THR A 58 6.42 -1.99 -21.12
N ALA A 59 7.21 -1.41 -20.21
CA ALA A 59 6.89 -0.13 -19.60
C ALA A 59 6.84 0.95 -20.69
N GLN A 60 5.65 1.42 -21.04
CA GLN A 60 5.49 2.49 -22.03
C GLN A 60 5.57 3.85 -21.32
N THR A 61 6.54 4.67 -21.74
CA THR A 61 6.61 6.10 -21.43
C THR A 61 5.41 6.83 -22.04
N PRO A 62 4.92 7.92 -21.41
CA PRO A 62 3.70 8.59 -21.87
C PRO A 62 3.99 9.45 -23.10
N SER A 63 3.66 8.94 -24.29
CA SER A 63 3.33 9.79 -25.43
C SER A 63 2.30 9.14 -26.35
N SER A 64 1.17 9.85 -26.49
CA SER A 64 0.04 9.66 -27.42
C SER A 64 -1.05 8.64 -27.04
N PRO A 65 -2.34 9.00 -27.20
CA PRO A 65 -3.46 8.15 -26.88
C PRO A 65 -3.67 7.12 -28.00
N GLN A 66 -3.34 5.86 -27.75
CA GLN A 66 -3.87 4.74 -28.53
C GLN A 66 -5.07 4.17 -27.78
N HIS A 67 -6.19 4.02 -28.49
CA HIS A 67 -7.40 3.38 -27.97
C HIS A 67 -7.07 1.97 -27.43
N PRO A 68 -7.54 1.58 -26.23
CA PRO A 68 -7.32 0.23 -25.75
C PRO A 68 -8.17 -0.75 -26.56
N SER A 69 -7.52 -1.72 -27.18
CA SER A 69 -8.15 -2.90 -27.80
C SER A 69 -8.87 -3.76 -26.74
N PRO A 70 -9.98 -4.43 -27.08
CA PRO A 70 -10.86 -5.14 -26.11
C PRO A 70 -10.26 -6.41 -25.47
N SER A 71 -8.96 -6.69 -25.66
CA SER A 71 -8.28 -7.91 -25.20
C SER A 71 -7.30 -7.70 -24.04
N SER A 72 -7.25 -6.51 -23.42
CA SER A 72 -6.29 -6.20 -22.35
C SER A 72 -6.93 -6.18 -20.96
N PHE A 73 -6.29 -6.82 -19.98
CA PHE A 73 -6.61 -6.64 -18.55
C PHE A 73 -6.49 -5.17 -18.15
N SER A 74 -7.46 -4.65 -17.38
CA SER A 74 -7.34 -3.34 -16.74
C SER A 74 -6.64 -3.49 -15.40
N ALA A 75 -5.44 -2.90 -15.28
CA ALA A 75 -4.68 -2.83 -14.05
C ALA A 75 -4.59 -1.38 -13.55
N ALA A 76 -5.10 -1.12 -12.35
CA ALA A 76 -4.99 0.17 -11.70
C ALA A 76 -3.85 0.15 -10.69
N ASP A 77 -2.87 1.04 -10.89
CA ASP A 77 -1.71 1.19 -10.02
C ASP A 77 -1.85 2.45 -9.15
N HIS A 78 -2.16 2.23 -7.87
CA HIS A 78 -2.19 3.30 -6.88
C HIS A 78 -1.09 3.12 -5.82
N ARG A 79 0.11 2.72 -6.26
CA ARG A 79 1.33 2.53 -5.44
C ARG A 79 1.67 3.68 -4.47
N SER A 80 1.15 4.89 -4.68
CA SER A 80 1.61 6.08 -3.97
C SER A 80 0.67 6.64 -2.91
N ARG A 81 -0.33 5.90 -2.39
CA ARG A 81 -1.14 6.40 -1.25
C ARG A 81 -1.49 5.31 -0.23
N GLN A 82 -1.42 5.68 1.06
CA GLN A 82 -1.73 4.81 2.21
C GLN A 82 -2.40 5.60 3.35
N PRO A 83 -3.21 4.96 4.21
CA PRO A 83 -3.61 5.59 5.47
C PRO A 83 -2.40 5.96 6.29
N TRP A 84 -2.53 7.02 7.09
CA TRP A 84 -1.46 7.45 7.98
C TRP A 84 -0.84 6.27 8.76
N TYR A 85 0.44 6.00 8.48
CA TYR A 85 1.28 5.04 9.16
C TYR A 85 2.69 5.63 9.34
N TYR A 86 3.10 5.85 10.60
CA TYR A 86 4.42 6.34 11.03
C TYR A 86 5.01 7.56 10.30
N GLY A 87 4.21 8.35 9.57
CA GLY A 87 4.71 9.51 8.81
C GLY A 87 5.65 9.14 7.66
N TRP A 88 5.55 7.93 7.11
CA TRP A 88 6.23 7.53 5.88
C TRP A 88 5.71 8.30 4.65
N GLY A 89 6.38 8.14 3.51
CA GLY A 89 5.91 8.74 2.26
C GLY A 89 4.47 8.31 1.95
N PHE A 90 3.75 9.12 1.17
CA PHE A 90 2.45 8.73 0.60
C PHE A 90 1.26 8.61 1.56
N ASN A 91 1.38 9.14 2.79
CA ASN A 91 0.29 9.15 3.76
C ASN A 91 -0.84 10.13 3.38
N LEU A 92 -2.08 9.68 3.52
CA LEU A 92 -3.28 10.52 3.59
C LEU A 92 -4.01 10.28 4.92
N PRO A 93 -4.70 11.29 5.48
CA PRO A 93 -5.55 11.08 6.64
C PRO A 93 -6.68 10.10 6.30
N ARG A 94 -7.05 9.26 7.27
CA ARG A 94 -8.21 8.37 7.16
C ARG A 94 -9.50 9.17 6.91
N GLY A 95 -10.51 8.54 6.31
CA GLY A 95 -11.75 9.19 5.90
C GLY A 95 -11.68 9.78 4.48
N GLN A 96 -12.24 10.98 4.31
CA GLN A 96 -12.58 11.52 2.99
C GLN A 96 -11.39 11.61 2.03
N ALA A 97 -10.21 12.03 2.49
CA ALA A 97 -9.05 12.17 1.62
C ALA A 97 -8.60 10.84 0.96
N LEU A 98 -8.68 9.73 1.71
CA LEU A 98 -8.43 8.40 1.17
C LEU A 98 -9.56 7.96 0.25
N LEU A 99 -10.82 8.19 0.65
CA LEU A 99 -11.97 7.85 -0.17
C LEU A 99 -11.92 8.56 -1.54
N ASP A 100 -11.61 9.85 -1.58
CA ASP A 100 -11.45 10.62 -2.82
C ASP A 100 -10.35 10.05 -3.71
N LYS A 101 -9.31 9.46 -3.11
CA LYS A 101 -8.30 8.75 -3.89
C LYS A 101 -8.85 7.45 -4.46
N TRP A 102 -9.50 6.63 -3.63
CA TRP A 102 -10.01 5.33 -4.04
C TRP A 102 -11.16 5.44 -5.04
N ASN A 103 -11.90 6.55 -5.03
CA ASN A 103 -12.90 6.89 -6.04
C ASN A 103 -12.31 7.09 -7.44
N GLN A 104 -10.98 7.24 -7.58
CA GLN A 104 -10.31 7.32 -8.88
C GLN A 104 -10.08 5.93 -9.51
N ILE A 105 -10.28 4.84 -8.76
CA ILE A 105 -10.16 3.48 -9.29
C ILE A 105 -11.34 3.24 -10.26
N PRO A 106 -11.10 2.86 -11.53
CA PRO A 106 -12.19 2.52 -12.47
C PRO A 106 -13.01 1.32 -12.01
N ASP A 107 -14.32 1.33 -12.29
CA ASP A 107 -15.23 0.24 -11.89
C ASP A 107 -14.90 -1.11 -12.58
N ASN A 108 -14.30 -1.08 -13.78
CA ASN A 108 -13.94 -2.26 -14.56
C ASN A 108 -12.51 -2.76 -14.30
N THR A 109 -11.96 -2.52 -13.11
CA THR A 109 -10.61 -2.95 -12.75
C THR A 109 -10.59 -4.44 -12.42
N ASP A 110 -9.90 -5.26 -13.22
CA ASP A 110 -9.75 -6.70 -12.95
C ASP A 110 -8.71 -6.97 -11.85
N ILE A 111 -7.61 -6.20 -11.89
CA ILE A 111 -6.46 -6.36 -11.00
C ILE A 111 -6.15 -5.02 -10.36
N LEU A 112 -6.32 -4.95 -9.04
CA LEU A 112 -6.00 -3.77 -8.26
C LEU A 112 -4.66 -3.95 -7.55
N VAL A 113 -3.77 -2.97 -7.67
CA VAL A 113 -2.50 -2.95 -6.92
C VAL A 113 -2.46 -1.71 -6.03
N THR A 114 -2.33 -1.93 -4.72
CA THR A 114 -2.15 -0.86 -3.72
C THR A 114 -0.95 -1.16 -2.85
N HIS A 115 -0.39 -0.14 -2.19
CA HIS A 115 0.68 -0.38 -1.22
C HIS A 115 0.13 -1.02 0.07
N CYS A 116 -0.95 -0.45 0.63
CA CYS A 116 -1.55 -0.93 1.87
C CYS A 116 -2.68 -1.93 1.66
N PRO A 117 -2.92 -2.81 2.67
CA PRO A 117 -4.05 -3.71 2.68
C PRO A 117 -5.40 -2.98 2.92
N PRO A 118 -6.51 -3.50 2.38
CA PRO A 118 -7.84 -3.17 2.88
C PRO A 118 -8.02 -3.72 4.31
N LEU A 119 -8.88 -3.10 5.10
CA LEU A 119 -9.15 -3.52 6.47
C LEU A 119 -9.63 -4.98 6.51
N GLY A 120 -9.08 -5.79 7.42
CA GLY A 120 -9.49 -7.17 7.66
C GLY A 120 -8.82 -8.23 6.79
N PHE A 121 -8.10 -7.84 5.72
CA PHE A 121 -7.38 -8.77 4.85
C PHE A 121 -5.87 -8.60 5.01
N LEU A 122 -5.22 -9.59 5.63
CA LEU A 122 -3.76 -9.68 5.74
C LEU A 122 -3.10 -8.41 6.34
N ASP A 123 -3.80 -7.77 7.28
CA ASP A 123 -3.48 -6.45 7.86
C ASP A 123 -3.30 -6.48 9.39
N TRP A 124 -3.13 -7.66 9.98
CA TRP A 124 -2.89 -7.80 11.42
C TRP A 124 -1.43 -7.53 11.76
N VAL A 125 -1.20 -6.69 12.76
CA VAL A 125 0.13 -6.41 13.31
C VAL A 125 0.19 -6.94 14.75
N PRO A 126 0.77 -8.13 15.01
CA PRO A 126 0.81 -8.76 16.32
C PRO A 126 1.45 -7.88 17.40
N LYS A 127 2.54 -7.19 17.08
CA LYS A 127 3.24 -6.28 18.02
C LYS A 127 2.37 -5.15 18.55
N LYS A 128 1.33 -4.78 17.80
CA LYS A 128 0.38 -3.71 18.15
C LYS A 128 -0.99 -4.24 18.55
N MET A 129 -1.20 -5.56 18.48
CA MET A 129 -2.50 -6.21 18.68
C MET A 129 -3.64 -5.53 17.94
N GLN A 130 -3.41 -5.10 16.70
CA GLN A 130 -4.39 -4.33 15.94
C GLN A 130 -4.37 -4.63 14.44
N ARG A 131 -5.50 -4.31 13.80
CA ARG A 131 -5.67 -4.26 12.35
C ARG A 131 -5.33 -2.86 11.86
N VAL A 132 -4.55 -2.76 10.78
CA VAL A 132 -4.09 -1.46 10.26
C VAL A 132 -4.58 -1.12 8.86
N GLY A 133 -5.33 -2.02 8.22
CA GLY A 133 -5.83 -1.82 6.87
C GLY A 133 -6.78 -0.62 6.72
N CYS A 134 -7.03 -0.25 5.47
CA CYS A 134 -7.87 0.90 5.12
C CYS A 134 -9.34 0.49 4.98
N MET A 135 -10.24 1.13 5.75
CA MET A 135 -11.68 0.87 5.67
C MET A 135 -12.28 1.41 4.36
N GLU A 136 -11.84 2.58 3.90
CA GLU A 136 -12.32 3.18 2.66
C GLU A 136 -11.91 2.35 1.43
N LEU A 137 -10.71 1.76 1.46
CA LEU A 137 -10.25 0.83 0.44
C LEU A 137 -11.09 -0.45 0.45
N LEU A 138 -11.35 -1.02 1.64
CA LEU A 138 -12.23 -2.19 1.77
C LEU A 138 -13.60 -1.94 1.15
N ASN A 139 -14.23 -0.81 1.50
CA ASN A 139 -15.52 -0.43 0.96
C ASN A 139 -15.48 -0.28 -0.57
N THR A 140 -14.41 0.32 -1.09
CA THR A 140 -14.23 0.48 -2.54
C THR A 140 -14.11 -0.86 -3.25
N VAL A 141 -13.31 -1.77 -2.70
CA VAL A 141 -13.06 -3.10 -3.26
C VAL A 141 -14.32 -3.95 -3.21
N GLN A 142 -14.98 -4.06 -2.06
CA GLN A 142 -16.11 -4.99 -1.92
C GLN A 142 -17.43 -4.47 -2.50
N ARG A 143 -17.65 -3.15 -2.50
CA ARG A 143 -18.97 -2.59 -2.85
C ARG A 143 -19.04 -1.97 -4.24
N ARG A 144 -17.91 -1.64 -4.86
CA ARG A 144 -17.89 -0.91 -6.13
C ARG A 144 -17.04 -1.59 -7.19
N VAL A 145 -15.74 -1.73 -6.95
CA VAL A 145 -14.78 -2.17 -7.97
C VAL A 145 -14.81 -3.68 -8.15
N GLN A 146 -14.87 -4.43 -7.05
CA GLN A 146 -14.92 -5.90 -7.04
C GLN A 146 -13.90 -6.57 -7.98
N PRO A 147 -12.60 -6.21 -7.88
CA PRO A 147 -11.57 -6.79 -8.72
C PRO A 147 -11.47 -8.30 -8.47
N LYS A 148 -11.03 -9.06 -9.47
CA LYS A 148 -10.75 -10.49 -9.31
C LYS A 148 -9.53 -10.71 -8.40
N LEU A 149 -8.55 -9.82 -8.50
CA LEU A 149 -7.31 -9.87 -7.73
C LEU A 149 -6.97 -8.49 -7.16
N HIS A 150 -6.68 -8.43 -5.86
CA HIS A 150 -6.15 -7.26 -5.18
C HIS A 150 -4.80 -7.59 -4.54
N VAL A 151 -3.73 -7.05 -5.11
CA VAL A 151 -2.36 -7.23 -4.62
C VAL A 151 -1.92 -6.03 -3.80
N PHE A 152 -1.31 -6.29 -2.65
CA PHE A 152 -0.72 -5.28 -1.78
C PHE A 152 0.48 -5.84 -1.01
N GLY A 153 1.08 -5.00 -0.15
CA GLY A 153 2.19 -5.40 0.71
C GLY A 153 2.10 -4.68 2.05
N HIS A 154 3.20 -4.01 2.42
CA HIS A 154 3.34 -3.15 3.60
C HIS A 154 3.34 -3.88 4.95
N ILE A 155 2.45 -4.85 5.17
CA ILE A 155 2.36 -5.60 6.42
C ILE A 155 3.10 -6.92 6.25
N HIS A 156 4.36 -6.97 6.66
CA HIS A 156 5.24 -8.14 6.46
C HIS A 156 4.71 -9.38 7.19
N GLU A 157 4.08 -9.20 8.35
CA GLU A 157 3.40 -10.27 9.11
C GLU A 157 2.25 -10.92 8.34
N GLY A 158 1.68 -10.18 7.38
CA GLY A 158 0.51 -10.60 6.63
C GLY A 158 0.83 -11.30 5.32
N TYR A 159 2.09 -11.63 5.00
CA TYR A 159 2.43 -12.31 3.74
C TYR A 159 1.54 -13.56 3.52
N GLY A 160 0.89 -13.65 2.36
CA GLY A 160 -0.03 -14.74 2.04
C GLY A 160 -1.21 -14.32 1.18
N MET A 161 -2.29 -15.11 1.24
CA MET A 161 -3.51 -14.92 0.45
C MET A 161 -4.78 -15.15 1.27
N MET A 162 -5.84 -14.42 0.93
CA MET A 162 -7.21 -14.60 1.44
C MET A 162 -8.22 -14.35 0.32
N THR A 163 -9.46 -14.78 0.48
CA THR A 163 -10.55 -14.45 -0.45
C THR A 163 -11.85 -14.21 0.30
N ASP A 164 -12.71 -13.35 -0.24
CA ASP A 164 -14.09 -13.18 0.21
C ASP A 164 -15.12 -13.88 -0.71
N GLY A 165 -14.64 -14.71 -1.64
CA GLY A 165 -15.46 -15.39 -2.65
C GLY A 165 -15.61 -14.61 -3.96
N THR A 166 -15.34 -13.30 -3.96
CA THR A 166 -15.37 -12.45 -5.15
C THR A 166 -13.97 -11.97 -5.53
N THR A 167 -13.26 -11.40 -4.56
CA THR A 167 -11.90 -10.88 -4.73
C THR A 167 -10.91 -11.82 -4.05
N THR A 168 -9.79 -12.08 -4.72
CA THR A 168 -8.62 -12.68 -4.08
C THR A 168 -7.68 -11.59 -3.62
N PHE A 169 -7.31 -11.59 -2.35
CA PHE A 169 -6.42 -10.62 -1.70
C PHE A 169 -5.06 -11.25 -1.49
N VAL A 170 -4.00 -10.62 -1.99
CA VAL A 170 -2.63 -11.14 -1.91
C VAL A 170 -1.74 -10.09 -1.27
N ASN A 171 -1.17 -10.45 -0.11
CA ASN A 171 -0.08 -9.69 0.48
C ASN A 171 1.25 -10.28 0.01
N ALA A 172 1.88 -9.57 -0.92
CA ALA A 172 3.12 -9.96 -1.57
C ALA A 172 4.35 -9.26 -0.96
N SER A 173 4.32 -8.99 0.36
CA SER A 173 5.48 -8.46 1.07
C SER A 173 6.67 -9.39 0.86
N ALA A 174 7.67 -8.94 0.11
CA ALA A 174 8.87 -9.72 -0.17
C ALA A 174 9.73 -9.92 1.10
N CYS A 175 9.67 -8.94 1.99
CA CYS A 175 10.41 -8.94 3.24
C CYS A 175 9.61 -9.60 4.36
N THR A 176 10.33 -10.31 5.23
CA THR A 176 9.84 -10.77 6.53
C THR A 176 9.81 -9.62 7.54
N VAL A 177 9.28 -9.88 8.73
CA VAL A 177 9.29 -8.92 9.87
C VAL A 177 10.69 -8.43 10.27
N ASN A 178 11.73 -9.15 9.89
CA ASN A 178 13.12 -8.79 10.14
C ASN A 178 13.76 -8.02 8.96
N PHE A 179 12.95 -7.59 7.99
CA PHE A 179 13.38 -6.90 6.77
C PHE A 179 14.31 -7.72 5.89
N LEU A 180 14.27 -9.05 6.04
CA LEU A 180 15.00 -9.96 5.19
C LEU A 180 14.11 -10.37 3.99
N PRO A 181 14.61 -10.25 2.76
CA PRO A 181 13.85 -10.51 1.53
C PRO A 181 13.76 -12.03 1.26
N MET A 182 13.01 -12.73 2.10
CA MET A 182 12.95 -14.20 2.11
C MET A 182 11.58 -14.77 1.75
N ASN A 183 10.55 -13.93 1.65
CA ASN A 183 9.24 -14.44 1.26
C ASN A 183 9.26 -14.80 -0.22
N PRO A 184 8.85 -16.03 -0.58
CA PRO A 184 8.89 -16.45 -1.97
C PRO A 184 7.89 -15.66 -2.81
N PRO A 185 8.10 -15.55 -4.14
CA PRO A 185 7.10 -15.02 -5.04
C PRO A 185 5.79 -15.80 -4.95
N ILE A 186 4.66 -15.10 -4.99
CA ILE A 186 3.33 -15.72 -5.11
C ILE A 186 2.99 -15.77 -6.60
N VAL A 187 2.71 -16.96 -7.12
CA VAL A 187 2.24 -17.14 -8.50
C VAL A 187 0.72 -17.21 -8.49
N PHE A 188 0.09 -16.43 -9.36
CA PHE A 188 -1.36 -16.40 -9.49
C PHE A 188 -1.77 -16.45 -10.96
N ASP A 189 -2.60 -17.43 -11.30
CA ASP A 189 -3.11 -17.62 -12.65
C ASP A 189 -4.48 -16.98 -12.79
N LEU A 190 -4.65 -16.13 -13.80
CA LEU A 190 -5.94 -15.53 -14.13
C LEU A 190 -6.39 -15.99 -15.51
N PRO A 191 -7.68 -16.37 -15.67
CA PRO A 191 -8.21 -16.67 -16.98
C PRO A 191 -8.16 -15.43 -17.87
N ASN A 192 -7.79 -15.62 -19.14
CA ASN A 192 -7.75 -14.52 -20.10
C ASN A 192 -9.12 -13.80 -20.19
N PRO A 193 -9.13 -12.49 -20.48
CA PRO A 193 -10.37 -11.76 -20.69
C PRO A 193 -11.17 -12.44 -21.80
N ARG A 194 -12.46 -12.65 -21.60
CA ARG A 194 -13.33 -13.19 -22.64
C ARG A 194 -13.43 -12.14 -23.75
N THR A 195 -12.97 -12.49 -24.95
CA THR A 195 -13.30 -11.73 -26.17
C THR A 195 -14.80 -11.88 -26.41
N THR A 196 -15.55 -10.81 -26.19
CA THR A 196 -16.96 -10.67 -26.59
C THR A 196 -17.05 -9.94 -27.91
#